data_AF-A0A8I0AHT0-F1
#
_entry.id   AF-A0A8I0AHT0-F1
#
_cell.length_a   1.000
_cell.length_b   1.000
_cell.length_c   1.000
_cell.angle_alpha   90.00
_cell.angle_beta   90.00
_cell.angle_gamma   90.00
#
_symmetry.space_group_name_H-M   'P 1'
#
loop_
_entity.id
_entity.type
_entity.pdbx_description
1 polymer ?
#
loop_
_entity_poly.entity_id
_entity_poly.type
_entity_poly.pdbx_seq_one_letter_code
_entity_poly.pdbx_strand_id
1 'polypeptide(L)' 'MSVHYTEDFKKEVVKAYMAGDKSIPQIAVEFNAAKSSVSKWVNEYKEECLYTTSTTAESNEAKEIRRLNQLLNEKDKEVI' A
#
# COMPACT_ATOMS: atom_id res chain seq x y z
N MET A 1 -7.90 -32.47 -4.13
CA MET A 1 -7.78 -31.67 -2.90
C MET A 1 -7.94 -30.21 -3.29
N SER A 2 -8.95 -29.53 -2.75
CA SER A 2 -9.15 -28.09 -2.99
C SER A 2 -8.33 -27.34 -1.94
N VAL A 3 -7.27 -26.65 -2.37
CA VAL A 3 -6.46 -25.82 -1.48
C VAL A 3 -7.28 -24.56 -1.19
N HIS A 4 -7.90 -24.51 -0.01
CA HIS A 4 -8.66 -23.35 0.43
C HIS A 4 -7.72 -22.38 1.12
N TYR A 5 -7.31 -21.33 0.40
CA TYR A 5 -6.63 -20.19 1.01
C TYR A 5 -7.65 -19.35 1.77
N THR A 6 -7.35 -19.05 3.03
CA THR A 6 -8.14 -18.12 3.85
C THR A 6 -8.12 -16.73 3.24
N GLU A 7 -9.16 -15.94 3.48
CA GLU A 7 -9.22 -14.56 2.98
C GLU A 7 -8.07 -13.71 3.53
N ASP A 8 -7.70 -13.90 4.80
CA ASP A 8 -6.57 -13.21 5.42
C ASP A 8 -5.28 -13.42 4.63
N PHE A 9 -5.00 -14.68 4.23
CA PHE A 9 -3.82 -15.01 3.43
C PHE A 9 -3.85 -14.32 2.06
N LYS A 10 -5.00 -14.31 1.37
CA LYS A 10 -5.15 -13.63 0.08
C LYS A 10 -4.92 -12.13 0.21
N LYS A 11 -5.48 -11.50 1.26
CA LYS A 11 -5.30 -10.08 1.54
C LYS A 11 -3.85 -9.73 1.85
N GLU A 12 -3.12 -10.58 2.57
CA GLU A 12 -1.70 -10.40 2.84
C GLU A 12 -0.84 -10.43 1.56
N VAL A 13 -1.10 -11.39 0.68
CA VAL A 13 -0.44 -11.50 -0.63
C VAL A 13 -0.68 -10.25 -1.49
N VAL A 14 -1.91 -9.73 -1.52
CA VAL A 14 -2.26 -8.53 -2.29
C VAL A 14 -1.65 -7.27 -1.69
N LYS A 15 -1.60 -7.15 -0.35
CA LYS A 15 -0.90 -6.03 0.32
C LYS A 15 0.59 -6.00 -0.02
N ALA A 16 1.26 -7.17 0.00
CA ALA A 16 2.66 -7.26 -0.39
C ALA A 16 2.89 -6.82 -1.86
N TYR A 17 1.92 -7.08 -2.74
CA TYR A 17 1.96 -6.60 -4.12
C TYR A 17 1.71 -5.10 -4.25
N MET A 18 0.73 -4.57 -3.51
CA MET A 18 0.39 -3.14 -3.50
C MET A 18 1.50 -2.28 -2.90
N ALA A 19 2.32 -2.82 -2.00
CA ALA A 19 3.50 -2.15 -1.46
C ALA A 19 4.53 -1.77 -2.55
N GLY A 20 4.50 -2.43 -3.71
CA GLY A 20 5.36 -2.11 -4.86
C GLY A 20 6.78 -2.67 -4.76
N ASP A 21 7.16 -3.27 -3.63
CA ASP A 21 8.52 -3.81 -3.40
C ASP A 21 8.83 -5.08 -4.20
N LYS A 22 7.79 -5.84 -4.60
CA LYS A 22 7.93 -7.17 -5.18
C LYS A 22 6.97 -7.39 -6.34
N SER A 23 7.46 -8.03 -7.39
CA SER A 23 6.66 -8.43 -8.55
C SER A 23 5.83 -9.68 -8.26
N ILE A 24 4.72 -9.89 -8.99
CA ILE A 24 3.88 -11.10 -8.90
C ILE A 24 4.69 -12.42 -8.87
N PRO A 25 5.70 -12.65 -9.73
CA PRO A 25 6.49 -13.88 -9.67
C PRO A 25 7.31 -14.01 -8.38
N GLN A 26 7.79 -12.92 -7.78
CA GLN A 26 8.52 -12.96 -6.51
C GLN A 26 7.58 -13.29 -5.34
N ILE A 27 6.42 -12.64 -5.31
CA ILE A 27 5.39 -12.87 -4.29
C ILE A 27 4.87 -14.31 -4.36
N ALA A 28 4.67 -14.84 -5.57
CA ALA A 28 4.28 -16.24 -5.76
C ALA A 28 5.30 -17.22 -5.15
N VAL A 29 6.60 -16.94 -5.30
CA VAL A 29 7.66 -17.78 -4.70
C VAL A 29 7.69 -17.64 -3.18
N GLU A 30 7.62 -16.40 -2.67
CA GLU A 30 7.69 -16.12 -1.23
C GLU A 30 6.51 -16.71 -0.45
N PHE A 31 5.30 -16.57 -0.98
CA PHE A 31 4.08 -17.12 -0.37
C PHE A 31 3.79 -18.55 -0.81
N ASN A 32 4.71 -19.18 -1.56
CA ASN A 32 4.57 -20.52 -2.12
C ASN A 32 3.21 -20.74 -2.82
N ALA A 33 2.75 -19.72 -3.54
CA ALA A 33 1.48 -19.67 -4.23
C ALA A 33 1.68 -19.71 -5.76
N ALA A 34 0.67 -20.18 -6.50
CA ALA A 34 0.74 -20.14 -7.95
C ALA A 34 0.63 -18.68 -8.45
N LYS A 35 1.44 -18.32 -9.45
CA LYS A 35 1.39 -16.99 -10.09
C LYS A 35 -0.02 -16.63 -10.57
N SER A 36 -0.74 -17.60 -11.13
CA SER A 36 -2.13 -17.44 -11.55
C SER A 36 -3.08 -17.13 -10.38
N SER A 37 -2.87 -17.76 -9.21
CA SER A 37 -3.62 -17.46 -7.99
C SER A 37 -3.34 -16.05 -7.50
N VAL A 38 -2.06 -15.65 -7.45
CA VAL A 38 -1.65 -14.28 -7.08
C VAL A 38 -2.27 -13.26 -8.03
N SER A 39 -2.18 -13.46 -9.35
CA SER A 39 -2.81 -12.58 -10.33
C SER A 39 -4.32 -12.49 -10.14
N LYS A 40 -4.99 -13.60 -9.82
CA LYS A 40 -6.43 -13.61 -9.54
C LYS A 40 -6.77 -12.80 -8.29
N TRP A 41 -6.06 -13.01 -7.18
CA TRP A 41 -6.30 -12.26 -5.95
C TRP A 41 -5.98 -10.79 -6.11
N VAL A 42 -4.89 -10.44 -6.78
CA VAL A 42 -4.58 -9.06 -7.12
C VAL A 42 -5.72 -8.46 -7.92
N ASN A 43 -6.25 -9.14 -8.94
CA ASN A 43 -7.36 -8.58 -9.72
C ASN A 43 -8.66 -8.45 -8.91
N GLU A 44 -8.98 -9.40 -8.03
CA GLU A 44 -10.18 -9.36 -7.19
C GLU A 44 -10.10 -8.31 -6.06
N TYR A 45 -8.94 -8.16 -5.41
CA TYR A 45 -8.78 -7.27 -4.26
C TYR A 45 -8.10 -5.93 -4.61
N LYS A 46 -7.64 -5.72 -5.85
CA LYS A 46 -6.99 -4.46 -6.27
C LYS A 46 -7.92 -3.27 -6.11
N GLU A 47 -9.20 -3.39 -6.46
CA GLU A 47 -10.15 -2.28 -6.25
C GLU A 47 -10.35 -1.98 -4.76
N GLU A 48 -10.57 -3.00 -3.92
CA GLU A 48 -10.70 -2.84 -2.46
C GLU A 48 -9.44 -2.20 -1.83
N CYS A 49 -8.24 -2.58 -2.28
CA CYS A 49 -6.99 -2.02 -1.79
C CYS A 49 -6.73 -0.58 -2.29
N LEU A 50 -7.01 -0.27 -3.56
CA LEU A 50 -6.80 1.07 -4.14
C LEU A 50 -7.61 2.14 -3.39
N TYR A 51 -8.85 1.84 -2.98
CA TYR A 51 -9.64 2.78 -2.19
C TYR A 51 -9.06 3.00 -0.79
N THR A 52 -8.47 1.98 -0.16
CA THR A 52 -7.88 2.13 1.17
C THR A 52 -6.58 2.93 1.18
N THR A 53 -5.73 2.78 0.15
CA THR A 53 -4.45 3.48 0.06
C THR A 53 -4.61 4.92 -0.46
N SER A 54 -5.44 5.16 -1.49
CA SER A 54 -5.62 6.54 -2.02
C SER A 54 -6.50 7.44 -1.14
N THR A 55 -7.35 6.89 -0.26
CA THR A 55 -8.20 7.74 0.60
C THR A 55 -7.46 8.22 1.86
N THR A 56 -6.30 7.66 2.23
CA THR A 56 -5.55 8.09 3.44
C THR A 56 -4.12 8.55 3.22
N ALA A 57 -3.39 8.11 2.19
CA ALA A 57 -2.00 8.55 1.99
C ALA A 57 -1.89 9.91 1.26
N GLU A 58 -2.64 10.12 0.18
CA GLU A 58 -2.41 11.28 -0.70
C GLU A 58 -3.10 12.59 -0.24
N SER A 59 -4.04 12.53 0.72
CA SER A 59 -4.76 13.72 1.19
C SER A 59 -4.10 14.42 2.38
N ASN A 60 -3.21 13.75 3.12
CA ASN A 60 -2.62 14.30 4.35
C ASN A 60 -1.17 14.79 4.20
N GLU A 61 -0.37 14.21 3.30
CA GLU A 61 1.04 14.62 3.12
C GLU A 61 1.17 16.05 2.59
N ALA A 62 0.33 16.45 1.61
CA ALA A 62 0.36 17.81 1.06
C ALA A 62 -0.08 18.89 2.05
N LYS A 63 -0.90 18.53 3.07
CA LYS A 63 -1.32 19.47 4.12
C LYS A 63 -0.24 19.64 5.18
N GLU A 64 0.42 18.56 5.58
CA GLU A 64 1.50 18.63 6.58
C GLU A 64 2.74 19.34 6.02
N ILE A 65 3.08 19.16 4.74
CA ILE A 65 4.17 19.92 4.10
C ILE A 65 3.90 21.44 4.15
N ARG A 66 2.64 21.87 3.95
CA ARG A 66 2.28 23.31 4.05
C ARG A 66 2.35 23.82 5.48
N ARG A 67 1.89 23.03 6.46
CA ARG A 67 1.98 23.37 7.89
C ARG A 67 3.41 23.52 8.37
N LEU A 68 4.27 22.58 8.02
CA LEU A 68 5.68 22.57 8.40
C LEU A 68 6.41 23.81 7.86
N ASN A 69 6.14 24.21 6.61
CA ASN A 69 6.73 25.42 6.03
C ASN A 69 6.26 26.72 6.72
N GLN A 70 5.02 26.79 7.21
CA GLN A 70 4.55 27.95 7.99
C GLN A 70 5.28 28.07 9.33
N LEU A 71 5.46 26.96 10.07
CA LEU A 71 6.19 26.97 11.33
C LEU A 71 7.64 27.41 11.18
N LEU A 72 8.31 26.97 10.10
CA LEU A 72 9.70 27.35 9.85
C LEU A 72 9.85 28.87 9.66
N ASN A 73 8.95 29.47 8.89
CA ASN A 73 8.95 30.90 8.60
C ASN A 73 8.56 31.79 9.80
N GLU A 74 7.85 31.26 10.80
CA GLU A 74 7.61 31.96 12.08
C GLU A 74 8.84 31.91 12.99
N LYS A 75 9.56 30.78 13.04
CA LYS A 75 10.78 30.67 13.85
C LYS A 75 11.92 31.56 13.35
N ASP A 76 12.02 31.81 12.05
CA ASP A 76 13.02 32.74 11.50
C ASP A 76 12.73 34.22 11.80
N LYS A 77 11.48 34.57 12.16
CA LYS A 77 11.12 35.95 12.53
C LYS A 77 11.40 36.30 13.99
N GLU A 78 11.55 35.32 14.86
CA GLU A 78 11.91 35.54 16.27
C GLU A 78 13.42 35.70 16.50
N VAL A 79 14.25 35.49 15.47
CA VAL A 79 15.72 35.59 15.54
C VAL A 79 16.22 36.97 15.08
N ILE A 80 15.33 37.94 14.84
CA ILE A 80 15.68 39.35 14.56
C ILE A 80 15.28 40.24 15.74
#